data_AF-A0A2V5P6U0-F1
#
_entry.id   AF-A0A2V5P6U0-F1
#
_cell.length_a   1.000
_cell.length_b   1.000
_cell.length_c   1.000
_cell.angle_alpha   90.00
_cell.angle_beta   90.00
_cell.angle_gamma   90.00
#
_symmetry.space_group_name_H-M   'P 1'
#
loop_
_entity.id
_entity.type
_entity.pdbx_description
1 polymer ?
#
loop_
_entity_poly.entity_id
_entity_poly.type
_entity_poly.pdbx_seq_one_letter_code
_entity_poly.pdbx_strand_id
1 'polypeptide(L)'
;MAEALLKMSAKRGIQVCSAGIKPGKEVNEQAVKAMREIGYDLSEHQPGHVSQFSDIKFDYVAKMDVPDLGDMVRAKWIADWDIPDPAQGGIVEYRKIRQMIADKIRAELPHLLTQQPKKNRA
;
A
#
# COMPACT_ATOMS: atom_id res chain seq x y z
N MET A 1 -5.86 0.74 -3.24
CA MET A 1 -5.17 1.49 -4.31
C MET A 1 -3.66 1.28 -4.29
N ALA A 2 -2.95 1.55 -3.19
CA ALA A 2 -1.49 1.40 -3.12
C ALA A 2 -0.97 0.00 -3.47
N GLU A 3 -1.57 -1.06 -2.91
CA GLU A 3 -1.21 -2.43 -3.25
C GLU A 3 -1.29 -2.69 -4.75
N ALA A 4 -2.41 -2.31 -5.39
CA ALA A 4 -2.60 -2.49 -6.82
C ALA A 4 -1.58 -1.70 -7.66
N LEU A 5 -1.33 -0.43 -7.32
CA LEU A 5 -0.34 0.39 -8.02
C LEU A 5 1.08 -0.18 -7.91
N LEU A 6 1.44 -0.71 -6.73
CA LEU A 6 2.71 -1.40 -6.52
C LEU A 6 2.77 -2.70 -7.32
N LYS A 7 1.72 -3.52 -7.32
CA LYS A 7 1.64 -4.75 -8.14
C LYS A 7 1.78 -4.46 -9.63
N MET A 8 1.23 -3.34 -10.11
CA MET A 8 1.37 -2.89 -11.50
C MET A 8 2.80 -2.40 -11.81
N SER A 9 3.49 -1.81 -10.83
CA SER A 9 4.81 -1.18 -11.03
C SER A 9 5.99 -2.09 -10.69
N ALA A 10 5.80 -3.05 -9.80
CA ALA A 10 6.84 -3.93 -9.30
C ALA A 10 7.23 -4.99 -10.32
N LYS A 11 8.54 -5.18 -10.52
CA LYS A 11 9.09 -6.31 -11.28
C LYS A 11 9.02 -7.59 -10.44
N ARG A 12 9.14 -8.75 -11.11
CA ARG A 12 9.14 -10.10 -10.47
C ARG A 12 9.96 -10.12 -9.17
N GLY A 13 9.36 -10.66 -8.11
CA GLY A 13 10.04 -10.93 -6.84
C GLY A 13 9.60 -10.09 -5.63
N ILE A 14 8.72 -9.10 -5.81
CA ILE A 14 8.11 -8.36 -4.69
C ILE A 14 6.72 -8.94 -4.39
N GLN A 15 6.48 -9.26 -3.11
CA GLN A 15 5.15 -9.55 -2.60
C GLN A 15 4.56 -8.27 -1.99
N VAL A 16 3.31 -7.97 -2.31
CA VAL A 16 2.63 -6.74 -1.88
C VAL A 16 1.29 -7.11 -1.28
N CYS A 17 1.01 -6.58 -0.10
CA CYS A 17 -0.23 -6.76 0.64
C CYS A 17 -0.70 -5.39 1.16
N SER A 18 -2.00 -5.27 1.44
CA SER A 18 -2.57 -4.12 2.16
C SER A 18 -3.48 -4.56 3.29
N ALA A 19 -3.60 -3.69 4.30
CA ALA A 19 -4.45 -3.89 5.46
C ALA A 19 -4.92 -2.54 6.00
N GLY A 20 -6.05 -2.54 6.69
CA GLY A 20 -6.53 -1.41 7.48
C GLY A 20 -6.70 -1.77 8.96
N ILE A 21 -6.73 -0.75 9.83
CA ILE A 21 -7.12 -0.90 11.24
C ILE A 21 -8.65 -0.98 11.38
N LYS A 22 -9.38 -0.37 10.44
CA LYS A 22 -10.84 -0.41 10.37
C LYS A 22 -11.27 -0.75 8.95
N PRO A 23 -11.06 -2.00 8.47
CA PRO A 23 -11.43 -2.38 7.13
C PRO A 23 -12.95 -2.26 6.95
N GLY A 24 -13.36 -1.66 5.82
CA GLY A 24 -14.75 -1.74 5.37
C GLY A 24 -15.13 -3.17 5.01
N LYS A 25 -16.44 -3.45 4.90
CA LYS A 25 -16.92 -4.75 4.43
C LYS A 25 -16.52 -5.02 2.97
N GLU A 26 -16.48 -3.96 2.17
CA GLU A 26 -16.21 -3.98 0.74
C GLU A 26 -15.28 -2.83 0.37
N VAL A 27 -14.65 -2.92 -0.79
CA VAL A 27 -13.81 -1.84 -1.32
C VAL A 27 -14.68 -0.64 -1.66
N ASN A 28 -14.22 0.56 -1.32
CA ASN A 28 -14.94 1.78 -1.66
C ASN A 28 -15.13 1.91 -3.18
N GLU A 29 -16.38 2.11 -3.63
CA GLU A 29 -16.72 2.22 -5.05
C GLU A 29 -15.94 3.32 -5.77
N GLN A 30 -15.60 4.42 -5.10
CA GLN A 30 -14.83 5.52 -5.68
C GLN A 30 -13.38 5.09 -5.93
N ALA A 31 -12.82 4.25 -5.07
CA ALA A 31 -11.51 3.64 -5.31
C ALA A 31 -11.55 2.69 -6.51
N VAL A 32 -12.61 1.88 -6.63
CA VAL A 32 -12.83 1.00 -7.78
C VAL A 32 -12.92 1.81 -9.07
N LYS A 33 -13.75 2.86 -9.11
CA LYS A 33 -13.88 3.76 -10.26
C LYS A 33 -12.54 4.41 -10.63
N ALA A 34 -11.82 4.95 -9.66
CA ALA A 34 -10.52 5.59 -9.89
C ALA A 34 -9.47 4.60 -10.43
N MET A 35 -9.45 3.35 -9.97
CA MET A 35 -8.49 2.37 -10.48
C MET A 35 -8.88 1.81 -11.85
N ARG A 36 -10.18 1.65 -12.14
CA ARG A 36 -10.65 1.21 -13.45
C ARG A 36 -10.25 2.17 -14.58
N GLU A 37 -10.18 3.48 -14.29
CA GLU A 37 -9.68 4.48 -15.25
C GLU A 37 -8.25 4.21 -15.74
N ILE A 38 -7.43 3.54 -14.93
CA ILE A 38 -6.04 3.18 -15.30
C ILE A 38 -5.91 1.70 -15.68
N GLY A 39 -7.04 1.01 -15.93
CA GLY A 39 -7.07 -0.37 -16.38
C GLY A 39 -6.92 -1.42 -15.28
N TYR A 40 -7.18 -1.07 -14.01
CA TYR A 40 -7.11 -2.03 -12.90
C TYR A 40 -8.44 -2.12 -12.14
N ASP A 41 -9.02 -3.31 -12.04
CA ASP A 41 -10.24 -3.50 -11.25
C ASP A 41 -9.93 -3.89 -9.80
N LEU A 42 -10.43 -3.11 -8.85
CA LEU A 42 -10.34 -3.40 -7.41
C LEU A 42 -11.57 -4.14 -6.87
N SER A 43 -12.60 -4.39 -7.68
CA SER A 43 -13.88 -4.95 -7.22
C SER A 43 -13.73 -6.32 -6.53
N GLU A 44 -12.75 -7.12 -6.94
CA GLU A 44 -12.47 -8.44 -6.36
C GLU A 44 -11.55 -8.39 -5.14
N HIS A 45 -11.05 -7.22 -4.76
CA HIS A 45 -10.19 -7.08 -3.59
C HIS A 45 -11.04 -7.14 -2.32
N GLN A 46 -10.53 -7.78 -1.29
CA GLN A 46 -11.22 -7.88 -0.01
C GLN A 46 -10.44 -7.12 1.06
N PRO A 47 -11.05 -6.09 1.70
CA PRO A 47 -10.39 -5.36 2.76
C PRO A 47 -10.02 -6.27 3.93
N GLY A 48 -8.74 -6.26 4.30
CA GLY A 48 -8.21 -7.07 5.39
C GLY A 48 -7.88 -6.24 6.63
N HIS A 49 -8.03 -6.82 7.82
CA HIS A 49 -7.55 -6.19 9.06
C HIS A 49 -6.04 -6.39 9.24
N VAL A 50 -5.33 -5.39 9.78
CA VAL A 50 -3.87 -5.43 9.99
C VAL A 50 -3.40 -6.59 10.87
N SER A 51 -4.24 -7.05 11.82
CA SER A 51 -3.90 -8.17 12.71
C SER A 51 -3.63 -9.50 12.00
N GLN A 52 -4.08 -9.67 10.75
CA GLN A 52 -3.74 -10.88 9.98
C GLN A 52 -2.24 -10.98 9.66
N PHE A 53 -1.52 -9.87 9.81
CA PHE A 53 -0.11 -9.76 9.47
C PHE A 53 0.81 -9.69 10.71
N SER A 54 0.30 -9.92 11.92
CA SER A 54 1.07 -9.83 13.17
C SER A 54 2.27 -10.79 13.21
N ASP A 55 2.15 -11.95 12.55
CA ASP A 55 3.20 -12.98 12.50
C ASP A 55 4.13 -12.84 11.29
N ILE A 56 3.84 -11.88 10.40
CA ILE A 56 4.61 -11.67 9.18
C ILE A 56 5.61 -10.53 9.40
N LYS A 57 6.86 -10.78 8.99
CA LYS A 57 7.91 -9.76 9.00
C LYS A 57 8.07 -9.15 7.62
N PHE A 58 7.79 -7.86 7.50
CA PHE A 58 7.95 -7.10 6.27
C PHE A 58 9.34 -6.48 6.17
N ASP A 59 9.83 -6.30 4.95
CA ASP A 59 10.98 -5.44 4.72
C ASP A 59 10.60 -3.96 4.80
N TYR A 60 9.39 -3.61 4.35
CA TYR A 60 8.91 -2.24 4.31
C TYR A 60 7.41 -2.17 4.57
N VAL A 61 6.99 -1.22 5.41
CA VAL A 61 5.58 -0.87 5.64
C VAL A 61 5.40 0.62 5.38
N ALA A 62 4.49 0.95 4.46
CA ALA A 62 4.02 2.31 4.25
C ALA A 62 2.73 2.54 5.05
N LYS A 63 2.76 3.51 5.97
CA LYS A 63 1.58 4.00 6.67
C LYS A 63 0.91 5.09 5.83
N MET A 64 -0.41 5.06 5.82
CA MET A 64 -1.26 6.08 5.22
C MET A 64 -2.34 6.39 6.25
N ASP A 65 -2.34 7.62 6.77
CA ASP A 65 -3.31 8.13 7.75
C ASP A 65 -3.49 7.25 9.02
N VAL A 66 -2.38 6.75 9.56
CA VAL A 66 -2.37 5.97 10.81
C VAL A 66 -1.29 6.52 11.75
N PRO A 67 -1.68 7.17 12.86
CA PRO A 67 -0.72 7.81 13.77
C PRO A 67 0.13 6.80 14.53
N ASP A 68 -0.44 5.64 14.90
CA ASP A 68 0.26 4.60 15.66
C ASP A 68 -0.07 3.19 15.13
N LEU A 69 0.97 2.41 14.83
CA LEU A 69 0.87 0.99 14.48
C LEU A 69 1.27 0.07 15.64
N GLY A 70 1.87 0.60 16.71
CA GLY A 70 2.39 -0.17 17.84
C GLY A 70 3.14 -1.42 17.41
N ASP A 71 2.82 -2.54 18.05
CA ASP A 71 3.34 -3.88 17.73
C ASP A 71 2.47 -4.65 16.71
N MET A 72 1.49 -3.99 16.07
CA MET A 72 0.56 -4.67 15.16
C MET A 72 1.23 -5.19 13.89
N VAL A 73 2.36 -4.58 13.50
CA VAL A 73 3.16 -5.03 12.35
C VAL A 73 4.65 -5.02 12.69
N ARG A 74 5.39 -5.95 12.10
CA ARG A 74 6.85 -6.03 12.23
C ARG A 74 7.49 -5.74 10.89
N ALA A 75 8.26 -4.66 10.82
CA ALA A 75 8.96 -4.27 9.59
C ALA A 75 10.41 -3.86 9.85
N LYS A 76 11.29 -4.03 8.86
CA LYS A 76 12.64 -3.44 8.92
C LYS A 76 12.59 -1.92 8.76
N TRP A 77 11.68 -1.43 7.91
CA TRP A 77 11.48 -0.02 7.62
C TRP A 77 10.00 0.32 7.68
N ILE A 78 9.67 1.41 8.38
CA ILE A 78 8.31 1.96 8.43
C ILE A 78 8.39 3.39 7.90
N ALA A 79 7.66 3.68 6.83
CA ALA A 79 7.55 5.00 6.24
C ALA A 79 6.15 5.57 6.45
N ASP A 80 6.07 6.85 6.77
CA ASP A 80 4.81 7.58 6.72
C ASP A 80 4.72 8.33 5.40
N TRP A 81 3.71 8.00 4.58
CA TRP A 81 3.56 8.63 3.28
C TRP A 81 2.82 9.96 3.33
N ASP A 82 2.25 10.33 4.49
CA ASP A 82 1.46 11.56 4.68
C ASP A 82 0.37 11.72 3.60
N ILE A 83 -0.32 10.61 3.31
CA ILE A 83 -1.41 10.55 2.35
C ILE A 83 -2.71 10.52 3.15
N PRO A 84 -3.58 11.54 3.00
CA PRO A 84 -4.82 11.61 3.76
C PRO A 84 -5.85 10.58 3.27
N ASP A 85 -6.75 10.13 4.16
CA ASP A 85 -7.83 9.21 3.80
C ASP A 85 -8.88 9.89 2.90
N PRO A 86 -9.12 9.39 1.67
CA PRO A 86 -10.15 9.92 0.78
C PRO A 86 -11.58 9.48 1.14
N ALA A 87 -11.82 8.76 2.24
CA ALA A 87 -13.13 8.17 2.57
C ALA A 87 -14.31 9.15 2.53
N GLN A 88 -14.09 10.42 2.88
CA GLN A 88 -15.11 11.47 2.84
C GLN A 88 -15.15 12.25 1.51
N GLY A 89 -14.20 12.01 0.61
CA GLY A 89 -14.09 12.67 -0.68
C GLY A 89 -14.86 11.97 -1.81
N GLY A 90 -15.06 12.71 -2.91
CA GLY A 90 -15.58 12.15 -4.15
C GLY A 90 -14.50 11.57 -5.06
N ILE A 91 -14.87 11.13 -6.26
CA ILE A 91 -13.97 10.54 -7.26
C ILE A 91 -12.72 11.40 -7.55
N VAL A 92 -12.84 12.73 -7.51
CA VAL A 92 -11.73 13.66 -7.73
C VAL A 92 -10.65 13.50 -6.67
N GLU A 93 -11.03 13.34 -5.40
CA GLU A 93 -10.08 13.12 -4.31
C GLU A 93 -9.41 11.74 -4.45
N TYR A 94 -10.17 10.70 -4.80
CA TYR A 94 -9.61 9.38 -5.07
C TYR A 94 -8.59 9.38 -6.21
N ARG A 95 -8.81 10.16 -7.28
CA ARG A 95 -7.83 10.34 -8.36
C ARG A 95 -6.57 11.04 -7.89
N LYS A 96 -6.71 12.07 -7.04
CA LYS A 96 -5.57 12.79 -6.44
C LYS A 96 -4.76 11.88 -5.53
N ILE A 97 -5.42 11.13 -4.64
CA ILE A 97 -4.77 10.13 -3.78
C ILE A 97 -4.09 9.04 -4.61
N ARG A 98 -4.74 8.51 -5.66
CA ARG A 98 -4.13 7.57 -6.60
C ARG A 98 -2.82 8.12 -7.17
N GLN A 99 -2.81 9.40 -7.57
CA GLN A 99 -1.61 10.05 -8.10
C GLN A 99 -0.51 10.21 -7.03
N MET A 100 -0.86 10.71 -5.84
CA MET A 100 0.09 10.84 -4.72
C MET A 100 0.75 9.49 -4.36
N ILE A 101 -0.05 8.43 -4.31
CA ILE A 101 0.43 7.07 -4.07
C ILE A 101 1.37 6.63 -5.20
N ALA A 102 1.00 6.85 -6.46
CA ALA A 102 1.84 6.47 -7.61
C ALA A 102 3.20 7.19 -7.60
N ASP A 103 3.21 8.48 -7.22
CA ASP A 103 4.43 9.27 -7.14
C ASP A 103 5.32 8.81 -5.98
N LYS A 104 4.75 8.51 -4.81
CA LYS A 104 5.48 7.90 -3.68
C LYS A 104 6.08 6.55 -4.05
N ILE A 105 5.30 5.67 -4.69
CA ILE A 105 5.79 4.38 -5.17
C ILE A 105 6.97 4.60 -6.12
N ARG A 106 6.86 5.51 -7.09
CA ARG A 106 7.96 5.76 -8.05
C ARG A 106 9.23 6.25 -7.37
N ALA A 107 9.12 7.07 -6.32
CA ALA A 107 10.25 7.58 -5.56
C ALA A 107 10.89 6.51 -4.65
N GLU A 108 10.08 5.65 -4.03
CA GLU A 108 10.51 4.65 -3.06
C GLU A 108 10.96 3.33 -3.71
N LEU A 109 10.36 2.94 -4.85
CA LEU A 109 10.61 1.65 -5.50
C LEU A 109 12.09 1.36 -5.80
N PRO A 110 12.92 2.33 -6.26
CA PRO A 110 14.36 2.11 -6.42
C PRO A 110 15.05 1.72 -5.11
N HIS A 111 14.65 2.31 -3.98
CA HIS A 111 15.18 1.97 -2.66
C HIS A 111 14.72 0.58 -2.24
N LEU A 112 13.45 0.23 -2.46
CA LEU A 112 12.91 -1.11 -2.15
C LEU A 112 13.61 -2.23 -2.95
N LEU A 113 14.03 -1.95 -4.17
CA LEU A 113 14.69 -2.91 -5.06
C LEU A 113 16.20 -3.03 -4.85
N THR A 114 16.86 -1.98 -4.35
CA THR A 114 18.32 -1.94 -4.16
C THR A 114 18.78 -2.51 -2.82
N GLN A 115 17.88 -2.65 -1.84
CA GLN A 115 18.16 -3.21 -0.52
C GLN A 115 18.17 -4.75 -0.50
N GLN A 116 18.57 -5.40 -1.61
CA GLN A 116 18.92 -6.82 -1.56
C GLN A 116 19.96 -7.01 -0.43
N PRO A 117 19.77 -7.98 0.49
CA PRO A 117 20.72 -8.19 1.56
C PRO A 117 22.08 -8.40 0.92
N LYS A 118 23.08 -7.61 1.36
CA LYS A 118 24.48 -7.90 1.06
C LYS A 118 24.67 -9.38 1.35
N LYS A 119 24.83 -10.21 0.30
CA LYS A 119 25.33 -11.58 0.46
C LYS A 119 26.63 -11.41 1.24
N ASN A 120 26.63 -11.78 2.52
CA ASN A 120 27.87 -11.97 3.25
C ASN A 120 28.68 -12.96 2.43
N ARG A 121 29.68 -12.45 1.70
CA ARG A 121 30.77 -13.28 1.21
C ARG A 121 31.58 -13.63 2.44
N ALA A 122 31.48 -14.89 2.84
CA ALA A 122 32.46 -15.57 3.68
C ALA A 122 33.84 -15.53 3.02
#